data_AF-A0A377XXV5-F1
#
_entry.id   AF-A0A377XXV5-F1
#
_cell.length_a   1.000
_cell.length_b   1.000
_cell.length_c   1.000
_cell.angle_alpha   90.00
_cell.angle_beta   90.00
_cell.angle_gamma   90.00
#
_symmetry.space_group_name_H-M   'P 1'
#
loop_
_entity.id
_entity.type
_entity.pdbx_description
1 polymer ?
#
loop_
_entity_poly.entity_id
_entity_poly.type
_entity_poly.pdbx_seq_one_letter_code
_entity_poly.pdbx_strand_id
1 'polypeptide(L)'
;MKKVLIVCGNGLGSSFIVEMNVKKILAEINKEAEVAHTDLTSAKSETADLILSAKDIAEHLSSHSAKVVGLSNLLDNNKIKEIRGDRRTHRFTYPGWRRHQ
;
A
#
# COMPACT_ATOMS: atom_id res chain seq x y z
N MET A 1 0.23 -14.98 -9.82
CA MET A 1 0.88 -13.66 -10.00
C MET A 1 0.43 -12.79 -8.85
N LYS A 2 1.31 -12.02 -8.20
CA LYS A 2 0.91 -11.20 -7.05
C LYS A 2 0.16 -9.96 -7.52
N LYS A 3 -0.90 -9.57 -6.82
CA LYS A 3 -1.69 -8.35 -7.11
C LYS A 3 -1.55 -7.33 -6.00
N VAL A 4 -1.14 -6.12 -6.37
CA VAL A 4 -1.04 -4.93 -5.53
C VAL A 4 -2.16 -3.97 -5.93
N LEU A 5 -3.05 -3.70 -4.98
CA LEU A 5 -4.17 -2.80 -5.19
C LEU A 5 -3.93 -1.49 -4.45
N ILE A 6 -4.04 -0.37 -5.16
CA ILE A 6 -3.84 0.96 -4.58
C ILE A 6 -5.21 1.57 -4.34
N VAL A 7 -5.49 2.00 -3.11
CA VAL A 7 -6.78 2.59 -2.74
C VAL A 7 -6.57 4.05 -2.36
N CYS A 8 -7.15 4.92 -3.18
CA CYS A 8 -7.03 6.37 -3.06
C CYS A 8 -8.42 6.99 -2.87
N GLY A 9 -8.54 7.95 -1.95
CA GLY A 9 -9.76 8.76 -1.77
C GLY A 9 -9.74 10.08 -2.55
N ASN A 10 -8.60 10.46 -3.12
CA ASN A 10 -8.30 11.84 -3.56
C ASN A 10 -8.30 12.04 -5.10
N GLY A 11 -8.98 11.16 -5.85
CA GLY A 11 -9.20 11.32 -7.30
C GLY A 11 -8.31 10.48 -8.25
N LEU A 12 -8.67 10.47 -9.53
CA LEU A 12 -8.06 9.62 -10.58
C LEU A 12 -6.59 9.97 -10.87
N GLY A 13 -6.25 11.26 -10.95
CA GLY A 13 -4.89 11.70 -11.34
C GLY A 13 -3.80 11.32 -10.34
N SER A 14 -4.08 11.43 -9.04
CA SER A 14 -3.16 11.01 -7.98
C SER A 14 -3.00 9.48 -7.93
N SER A 15 -4.05 8.74 -8.25
CA SER A 15 -4.05 7.27 -8.29
C SER A 15 -3.14 6.71 -9.38
N PHE A 16 -3.20 7.27 -10.58
CA PHE A 16 -2.32 6.86 -11.70
C PHE A 16 -0.84 7.10 -11.40
N ILE A 17 -0.49 8.23 -10.79
CA ILE A 17 0.90 8.54 -10.45
C ILE A 17 1.46 7.50 -9.46
N VAL A 18 0.68 7.14 -8.44
CA VAL A 18 1.10 6.13 -7.45
C VAL A 18 1.25 4.78 -8.13
N GLU A 19 0.34 4.38 -9.02
CA GLU A 19 0.45 3.14 -9.78
C GLU A 19 1.73 3.08 -10.61
N MET A 20 2.05 4.15 -11.36
CA MET A 20 3.28 4.23 -12.14
C MET A 20 4.53 4.15 -11.25
N ASN A 21 4.52 4.80 -10.09
CA ASN A 21 5.65 4.76 -9.15
C ASN A 21 5.84 3.37 -8.56
N VAL A 22 4.77 2.69 -8.15
CA VAL A 22 4.83 1.31 -7.64
C VAL A 22 5.36 0.37 -8.72
N LYS A 23 4.89 0.49 -9.97
CA LYS A 23 5.40 -0.29 -11.11
C LYS A 23 6.90 -0.05 -11.34
N LYS A 24 7.36 1.20 -11.31
CA LYS A 24 8.80 1.54 -11.42
C LYS A 24 9.63 0.90 -10.30
N ILE A 25 9.17 1.01 -9.06
CA ILE A 25 9.87 0.43 -7.90
C ILE A 25 9.95 -1.10 -8.00
N LEU A 26 8.86 -1.75 -8.42
CA LEU A 26 8.84 -3.19 -8.65
C LEU A 26 9.86 -3.61 -9.71
N ALA A 27 9.97 -2.85 -10.80
CA ALA A 27 10.98 -3.06 -11.83
C ALA A 27 12.41 -2.87 -11.27
N GLU A 28 12.67 -1.81 -10.49
CA GLU A 28 13.99 -1.56 -9.88
C GLU A 28 14.46 -2.71 -8.97
N ILE A 29 13.52 -3.38 -8.28
CA ILE A 29 13.82 -4.52 -7.39
C ILE A 29 13.65 -5.88 -8.06
N ASN A 30 13.52 -5.93 -9.39
CA ASN A 30 13.31 -7.13 -10.19
C ASN A 30 12.17 -8.03 -9.67
N LYS A 31 11.02 -7.41 -9.35
CA LYS A 31 9.80 -8.12 -8.97
C LYS A 31 8.67 -7.82 -9.95
N GLU A 32 7.91 -8.86 -10.26
CA GLU A 32 6.71 -8.75 -11.06
C GLU A 32 5.47 -8.85 -10.17
N ALA A 33 4.60 -7.85 -10.28
CA ALA A 33 3.27 -7.87 -9.69
C ALA A 33 2.32 -7.09 -10.59
N GLU A 34 1.06 -7.53 -10.61
CA GLU A 34 -0.03 -6.76 -11.19
C GLU A 34 -0.34 -5.59 -10.26
N VAL A 35 -0.32 -4.37 -10.78
CA VAL A 35 -0.63 -3.17 -10.00
C VAL A 35 -1.87 -2.53 -10.61
N ALA A 36 -2.89 -2.35 -9.78
CA ALA A 36 -4.13 -1.69 -10.12
C ALA A 36 -4.48 -0.64 -9.05
N HIS A 37 -5.37 0.29 -9.38
CA HIS A 37 -5.92 1.25 -8.42
C HIS A 37 -7.44 1.25 -8.44
N THR A 38 -8.04 1.55 -7.30
CA THR A 38 -9.50 1.58 -7.13
C THR A 38 -9.90 2.52 -5.98
N ASP A 39 -11.20 2.74 -5.80
CA ASP A 39 -11.75 3.49 -4.67
C ASP A 39 -12.00 2.59 -3.44
N LEU A 40 -12.22 3.20 -2.26
CA LEU A 40 -12.43 2.46 -1.01
C LEU A 40 -13.65 1.52 -1.04
N THR A 41 -14.70 1.89 -1.75
CA THR A 41 -15.94 1.11 -1.81
C THR A 41 -15.71 -0.15 -2.63
N SER A 42 -15.12 0.01 -3.82
CA SER A 42 -14.77 -1.07 -4.74
C SER A 42 -13.70 -2.00 -4.16
N ALA A 43 -12.71 -1.43 -3.46
CA ALA A 43 -11.61 -2.18 -2.84
C ALA A 43 -12.09 -3.27 -1.89
N LYS A 44 -13.18 -3.06 -1.13
CA LYS A 44 -13.67 -4.02 -0.12
C LYS A 44 -14.10 -5.36 -0.72
N SER A 45 -14.51 -5.38 -1.98
CA SER A 45 -14.96 -6.58 -2.69
C SER A 45 -13.90 -7.14 -3.63
N GLU A 46 -12.78 -6.46 -3.81
CA GLU A 46 -11.76 -6.82 -4.78
C GLU A 46 -10.72 -7.77 -4.19
N THR A 47 -10.22 -8.72 -4.97
CA THR A 47 -9.15 -9.61 -4.50
C THR A 47 -7.77 -8.96 -4.75
N ALA A 48 -6.91 -9.01 -3.74
CA ALA A 48 -5.53 -8.54 -3.79
C ALA A 48 -4.66 -9.27 -2.76
N ASP A 49 -3.35 -9.35 -3.00
CA ASP A 49 -2.40 -9.83 -2.00
C ASP A 49 -1.95 -8.72 -1.04
N LEU A 50 -1.86 -7.50 -1.58
CA LEU A 50 -1.39 -6.31 -0.89
C LEU A 50 -2.27 -5.12 -1.27
N ILE A 51 -2.73 -4.37 -0.29
CA ILE A 51 -3.41 -3.10 -0.47
C ILE A 51 -2.51 -1.97 0.03
N LEU A 52 -2.26 -0.98 -0.82
CA LEU A 52 -1.59 0.26 -0.48
C LEU A 52 -2.63 1.37 -0.42
N SER A 53 -2.73 2.05 0.72
CA SER A 53 -3.68 3.15 0.85
C SER A 53 -3.12 4.27 1.73
N ALA A 54 -3.79 5.40 1.73
CA ALA A 54 -3.53 6.41 2.75
C ALA A 54 -3.89 5.85 4.14
N LYS A 55 -3.19 6.30 5.18
CA LYS A 55 -3.29 5.74 6.54
C LYS A 55 -4.73 5.75 7.09
N ASP A 56 -5.46 6.83 6.85
CA ASP A 56 -6.88 7.00 7.15
C ASP A 56 -7.76 5.97 6.42
N ILE A 57 -7.51 5.72 5.14
CA ILE A 57 -8.24 4.73 4.34
C ILE A 57 -7.93 3.30 4.80
N ALA A 58 -6.67 3.03 5.19
CA ALA A 58 -6.25 1.70 5.63
C ALA A 58 -7.04 1.19 6.84
N GLU A 59 -7.45 2.07 7.75
CA GLU A 59 -8.25 1.73 8.93
C GLU A 59 -9.62 1.15 8.53
N HIS A 60 -10.20 1.65 7.44
CA HIS A 60 -11.47 1.17 6.88
C HIS A 60 -11.36 -0.15 6.09
N LEU A 61 -10.14 -0.61 5.82
CA LEU A 61 -9.84 -1.85 5.09
C LEU A 61 -9.25 -2.93 6.01
N SER A 62 -9.19 -2.68 7.32
CA SER A 62 -8.63 -3.61 8.31
C SER A 62 -9.28 -5.01 8.31
N SER A 63 -10.54 -5.12 7.89
CA SER A 63 -11.27 -6.39 7.75
C SER A 63 -11.03 -7.11 6.41
N HIS A 64 -10.23 -6.54 5.50
CA HIS A 64 -9.93 -7.16 4.22
C HIS A 64 -8.99 -8.36 4.42
N SER A 65 -9.15 -9.41 3.62
CA SER A 65 -8.27 -10.58 3.62
C SER A 65 -6.84 -10.31 3.11
N ALA A 66 -6.62 -9.14 2.50
CA ALA A 66 -5.35 -8.76 1.90
C ALA A 66 -4.46 -8.11 2.96
N LYS A 67 -3.14 -8.10 2.73
CA LYS A 67 -2.24 -7.32 3.58
C LYS A 67 -2.48 -5.83 3.33
N VAL A 68 -3.02 -5.10 4.28
CA VAL A 68 -3.24 -3.65 4.16
C VAL A 68 -2.06 -2.88 4.72
N VAL A 69 -1.52 -1.93 3.96
CA VAL A 69 -0.46 -1.02 4.38
C VAL A 69 -0.89 0.42 4.18
N GLY A 70 -1.03 1.13 5.30
CA GLY A 70 -1.32 2.57 5.32
C GLY A 70 -0.05 3.40 5.24
N LEU A 71 0.04 4.27 4.24
CA LEU A 71 1.11 5.25 4.08
C LEU A 71 0.62 6.65 4.44
N SER A 72 1.47 7.42 5.12
CA SER A 72 1.21 8.84 5.38
C SER A 72 1.32 9.69 4.11
N ASN A 73 2.09 9.23 3.12
CA ASN A 73 2.23 9.83 1.81
C ASN A 73 2.41 8.71 0.78
N LEU A 74 1.44 8.55 -0.12
CA LEU A 74 1.44 7.52 -1.17
C LEU A 74 2.47 7.80 -2.28
N LEU A 75 3.03 9.00 -2.34
CA LEU A 75 4.08 9.38 -3.29
C LEU A 75 5.50 9.18 -2.71
N ASP A 76 5.61 8.76 -1.45
CA ASP A 76 6.89 8.48 -0.82
C ASP A 76 7.42 7.10 -1.24
N ASN A 77 8.18 7.10 -2.33
CA ASN A 77 8.78 5.90 -2.92
C ASN A 77 9.68 5.12 -1.96
N ASN A 78 10.27 5.77 -0.95
CA ASN A 78 11.13 5.07 0.01
C ASN A 78 10.32 4.12 0.89
N LYS A 79 9.15 4.56 1.36
CA LYS A 79 8.26 3.70 2.15
C LYS A 79 7.70 2.54 1.34
N ILE A 80 7.39 2.76 0.05
CA ILE A 80 6.93 1.68 -0.83
C ILE A 80 8.02 0.62 -1.02
N LYS A 81 9.30 1.02 -1.13
CA LYS A 81 10.44 0.09 -1.19
C LYS A 81 10.58 -0.76 0.08
N GLU A 82 10.24 -0.22 1.25
CA GLU A 82 10.28 -0.95 2.53
C GLU A 82 9.20 -2.05 2.65
N ILE A 83 8.15 -2.01 1.82
CA ILE A 83 7.10 -3.04 1.80
C ILE A 83 7.62 -4.39 1.27
N ARG A 84 8.92 -4.49 0.91
CA ARG A 84 9.63 -5.72 0.53
C ARG A 84 9.17 -6.92 1.35
N GLY A 85 8.27 -7.69 0.74
CA GLY A 85 7.71 -8.98 1.16
C GLY A 85 8.22 -9.49 2.51
N ASP A 86 7.79 -8.87 3.59
CA ASP A 86 8.15 -9.34 4.91
C ASP A 86 7.38 -10.64 5.16
N ARG A 87 8.08 -11.76 4.99
CA ARG A 87 7.66 -13.09 5.43
C ARG A 87 7.76 -13.23 6.96
N ARG A 88 8.17 -12.20 7.69
CA ARG A 88 8.04 -12.19 9.14
C ARG A 88 6.87 -11.30 9.53
N THR A 89 5.77 -11.97 9.85
CA THR A 89 4.94 -11.56 10.97
C THR A 89 5.87 -11.14 12.11
N HIS A 90 5.96 -9.86 12.40
CA HIS A 90 6.08 -9.28 13.74
C HIS A 90 5.97 -7.76 13.58
N ARG A 91 4.75 -7.25 13.78
CA ARG A 91 4.51 -5.91 14.33
C ARG A 91 5.15 -4.77 13.52
N PHE A 92 4.40 -4.22 12.56
CA PHE A 92 4.62 -2.84 12.10
C PHE A 92 4.31 -1.87 13.27
N THR A 93 5.23 -1.71 14.21
CA THR A 93 5.26 -0.53 15.08
C THR A 93 5.91 0.58 14.28
N TYR A 94 5.13 1.56 13.85
CA TYR A 94 5.65 2.83 13.36
C TYR A 94 6.57 3.44 14.42
N PRO A 95 7.83 3.82 14.10
CA PRO A 95 8.70 4.51 15.03
C PRO A 95 8.25 5.98 15.09
N GLY A 96 7.23 6.24 15.90
CA GLY A 96 6.60 7.57 16.00
C GLY A 96 6.11 7.94 17.40
N TRP A 97 6.37 7.13 18.42
CA TRP A 97 6.13 7.51 19.82
C TRP A 97 7.46 7.55 20.55
N ARG A 98 8.02 8.77 20.66
CA ARG A 98 9.13 9.06 21.56
C ARG A 98 8.73 8.62 22.96
N ARG A 99 9.55 7.77 23.58
CA ARG A 99 9.71 7.81 25.04
C ARG A 99 10.30 9.16 25.39
N HIS A 100 9.48 10.08 25.92
CA HIS A 100 10.01 11.02 26.89
C HIS A 100 10.28 10.26 28.19
N GLN A 101 11.37 10.65 28.84
CA GLN A 101 11.85 10.14 30.12
C GLN A 101 10.75 10.16 31.19
#